data_AF-A0AA90TKL1-F1
#
_entry.id   AF-A0AA90TKL1-F1
#
_cell.length_a   1.000
_cell.length_b   1.000
_cell.length_c   1.000
_cell.angle_alpha   90.00
_cell.angle_beta   90.00
_cell.angle_gamma   90.00
#
_symmetry.space_group_name_H-M   'P 1'
#
loop_
_entity.id
_entity.type
_entity.pdbx_description
1 polymer ?
#
loop_
_entity_poly.entity_id
_entity_poly.type
_entity_poly.pdbx_seq_one_letter_code
_entity_poly.pdbx_strand_id
1 'polypeptide(L)'
;MGIGFHLNINGNKIKVEPEELEKYAAHYKLNQIIPGRYSSLFIFNLMNLERVFHIDATPVISEIMHLEDQGPGLQMKPATEFRGEHLKGLWHQHFFVVHPSALANNIQSHLGKDGLKRLVTKHLPMGETITSSALKSLSHAIVMESLEARAEAEKLTGEWIIFAKEENKNYYLSIETHQQPDERVAGNLRVACLPQFPFLSKYLTVAP
;
A
#
# COMPACT_ATOMS: atom_id res chain seq x y z
N MET A 1 3.82 -11.63 -25.15
CA MET A 1 2.76 -12.51 -24.61
C MET A 1 2.45 -11.99 -23.22
N GLY A 2 1.32 -11.32 -23.03
CA GLY A 2 0.95 -10.74 -21.72
C GLY A 2 0.50 -11.82 -20.75
N ILE A 3 0.85 -11.68 -19.47
CA ILE A 3 0.32 -12.54 -18.40
C ILE A 3 -1.15 -12.15 -18.20
N GLY A 4 -2.05 -13.13 -18.22
CA GLY A 4 -3.49 -12.91 -18.02
C GLY A 4 -3.83 -12.87 -16.52
N PHE A 5 -4.59 -11.86 -16.11
CA PHE A 5 -5.06 -11.72 -14.73
C PHE A 5 -6.55 -11.99 -14.62
N HIS A 6 -6.99 -12.44 -13.44
CA HIS A 6 -8.42 -12.58 -13.12
C HIS A 6 -8.75 -11.75 -11.91
N LEU A 7 -9.76 -10.90 -12.04
CA LEU A 7 -10.32 -10.09 -11.00
C LEU A 7 -11.53 -10.79 -10.38
N ASN A 8 -11.59 -10.86 -9.06
CA ASN A 8 -12.76 -11.37 -8.35
C ASN A 8 -13.58 -10.20 -7.82
N ILE A 9 -14.79 -9.99 -8.35
CA ILE A 9 -15.75 -8.98 -7.86
C ILE A 9 -17.03 -9.71 -7.49
N ASN A 10 -17.44 -9.62 -6.21
CA ASN A 10 -18.69 -10.18 -5.70
C ASN A 10 -18.90 -11.68 -6.05
N GLY A 11 -17.82 -12.45 -6.05
CA GLY A 11 -17.83 -13.88 -6.40
C GLY A 11 -17.71 -14.20 -7.90
N ASN A 12 -17.73 -13.19 -8.78
CA ASN A 12 -17.53 -13.36 -10.21
C ASN A 12 -16.05 -13.19 -10.59
N LYS A 13 -15.54 -14.12 -11.39
CA LYS A 13 -14.21 -14.04 -12.01
C LYS A 13 -14.30 -13.32 -13.34
N ILE A 14 -13.70 -12.14 -13.42
CA ILE A 14 -13.59 -11.34 -14.63
C ILE A 14 -12.15 -11.44 -15.11
N LYS A 15 -11.94 -11.89 -16.35
CA LYS A 15 -10.61 -11.86 -16.96
C LYS A 15 -10.26 -10.42 -17.30
N VAL A 16 -9.06 -10.00 -16.92
CA VAL A 16 -8.51 -8.68 -17.27
C VAL A 16 -7.61 -8.87 -18.48
N GLU A 17 -7.96 -8.19 -19.57
CA GLU A 17 -7.16 -8.26 -20.80
C GLU A 17 -5.95 -7.32 -20.72
N PRO A 18 -4.81 -7.66 -21.35
CA PRO A 18 -3.62 -6.79 -21.34
C PRO A 18 -3.89 -5.35 -21.79
N GLU A 19 -4.77 -5.16 -22.78
CA GLU A 19 -5.17 -3.83 -23.26
C GLU A 19 -5.85 -2.98 -22.17
N GLU A 20 -6.56 -3.60 -21.21
CA GLU A 20 -7.16 -2.86 -20.10
C GLU A 20 -6.06 -2.33 -19.15
N LEU A 21 -5.03 -3.13 -18.90
CA LEU A 21 -3.88 -2.70 -18.11
C LEU A 21 -3.14 -1.55 -18.80
N GLU A 22 -2.95 -1.63 -20.12
CA GLU A 22 -2.31 -0.56 -20.89
C GLU A 22 -3.10 0.75 -20.84
N LYS A 23 -4.44 0.68 -21.03
CA LYS A 23 -5.32 1.84 -20.91
C LYS A 23 -5.27 2.45 -19.51
N TYR A 24 -5.24 1.60 -18.49
CA TYR A 24 -5.17 2.04 -17.10
C TYR A 24 -3.81 2.71 -16.77
N ALA A 25 -2.70 2.13 -17.24
CA ALA A 25 -1.38 2.74 -17.12
C ALA A 25 -1.29 4.09 -17.86
N ALA A 26 -1.94 4.21 -19.01
CA ALA A 26 -2.00 5.46 -19.78
C ALA A 26 -2.82 6.54 -19.06
N HIS A 27 -3.91 6.17 -18.37
CA HIS A 27 -4.73 7.10 -17.57
C HIS A 27 -3.89 7.88 -16.54
N TYR A 28 -3.00 7.19 -15.83
CA TYR A 28 -2.07 7.79 -14.86
C TYR A 28 -0.75 8.26 -15.47
N LYS A 29 -0.61 8.24 -16.80
CA LYS A 29 0.60 8.64 -17.53
C LYS A 29 1.87 7.90 -17.06
N LEU A 30 1.75 6.66 -16.61
CA LEU A 30 2.89 5.89 -16.10
C LEU A 30 4.00 5.68 -17.14
N ASN A 31 3.64 5.63 -18.42
CA ASN A 31 4.61 5.60 -19.51
C ASN A 31 5.44 6.88 -19.66
N GLN A 32 5.02 7.99 -19.06
CA GLN A 32 5.79 9.24 -19.03
C GLN A 32 6.64 9.31 -17.76
N ILE A 33 6.11 8.85 -16.63
CA ILE A 33 6.77 8.93 -15.31
C ILE A 33 7.86 7.86 -15.18
N ILE A 34 7.54 6.60 -15.50
CA ILE A 34 8.37 5.41 -15.32
C ILE A 34 8.35 4.49 -16.56
N PRO A 35 8.77 4.98 -17.74
CA PRO A 35 8.69 4.25 -19.00
C PRO A 35 9.37 2.88 -18.92
N GLY A 36 8.62 1.81 -19.19
CA GLY A 36 9.14 0.43 -19.22
C GLY A 36 9.62 -0.12 -17.87
N ARG A 37 9.32 0.55 -16.75
CA ARG A 37 9.81 0.20 -15.40
C ARG A 37 8.70 -0.19 -14.43
N TYR A 38 7.57 -0.67 -14.93
CA TYR A 38 6.50 -1.22 -14.12
C TYR A 38 6.02 -2.56 -14.68
N SER A 39 5.63 -3.48 -13.80
CA SER A 39 5.13 -4.79 -14.21
C SER A 39 3.62 -4.75 -14.49
N SER A 40 3.12 -5.69 -15.29
CA SER A 40 1.66 -5.87 -15.43
C SER A 40 0.97 -6.19 -14.10
N LEU A 41 1.64 -6.86 -13.15
CA LEU A 41 1.10 -7.13 -11.82
C LEU A 41 0.90 -5.83 -11.05
N PHE A 42 1.87 -4.90 -11.11
CA PHE A 42 1.75 -3.59 -10.48
C PHE A 42 0.52 -2.83 -10.98
N ILE A 43 0.31 -2.78 -12.29
CA ILE A 43 -0.86 -2.13 -12.89
C ILE A 43 -2.16 -2.83 -12.49
N PHE A 44 -2.16 -4.16 -12.49
CA PHE A 44 -3.31 -4.94 -12.03
C PHE A 44 -3.64 -4.66 -10.57
N ASN A 45 -2.65 -4.58 -9.68
CA ASN A 45 -2.88 -4.23 -8.28
C ASN A 45 -3.42 -2.80 -8.13
N LEU A 46 -2.86 -1.84 -8.87
CA LEU A 46 -3.30 -0.45 -8.87
C LEU A 46 -4.77 -0.35 -9.28
N MET A 47 -5.15 -1.05 -10.35
CA MET A 47 -6.54 -1.12 -10.82
C MET A 47 -7.48 -1.76 -9.79
N ASN A 48 -7.00 -2.75 -9.03
CA ASN A 48 -7.80 -3.39 -8.00
C ASN A 48 -8.06 -2.46 -6.81
N LEU A 49 -7.13 -1.57 -6.47
CA LEU A 49 -7.36 -0.54 -5.44
C LEU A 49 -8.65 0.23 -5.76
N GLU A 50 -8.82 0.72 -6.98
CA GLU A 50 -10.02 1.47 -7.35
C GLU A 50 -11.25 0.59 -7.57
N ARG A 51 -11.11 -0.51 -8.33
CA ARG A 51 -12.28 -1.29 -8.79
C ARG A 51 -12.86 -2.21 -7.73
N VAL A 52 -12.02 -2.75 -6.84
CA VAL A 52 -12.44 -3.71 -5.80
C VAL A 52 -12.53 -3.03 -4.45
N PHE A 53 -11.53 -2.21 -4.12
CA PHE A 53 -11.44 -1.63 -2.79
C PHE A 53 -11.93 -0.18 -2.73
N HIS A 54 -12.32 0.41 -3.86
CA HIS A 54 -12.81 1.79 -3.97
C HIS A 54 -11.84 2.83 -3.36
N ILE A 55 -10.54 2.56 -3.53
CA ILE A 55 -9.43 3.40 -3.08
C ILE A 55 -8.86 4.16 -4.27
N ASP A 56 -8.76 5.48 -4.14
CA ASP A 56 -8.05 6.33 -5.10
C ASP A 56 -6.57 5.90 -5.20
N ALA A 57 -6.11 5.67 -6.42
CA ALA A 57 -4.73 5.29 -6.72
C ALA A 57 -3.77 6.50 -6.79
N THR A 58 -4.27 7.74 -6.78
CA THR A 58 -3.45 8.96 -6.86
C THR A 58 -2.34 9.03 -5.80
N PRO A 59 -2.55 8.64 -4.52
CA PRO A 59 -1.48 8.60 -3.52
C PRO A 59 -0.31 7.68 -3.91
N VAL A 60 -0.58 6.56 -4.58
CA VAL A 60 0.47 5.67 -5.12
C VAL A 60 1.28 6.41 -6.18
N ILE A 61 0.60 7.11 -7.09
CA ILE A 61 1.25 7.85 -8.18
C ILE A 61 2.13 8.97 -7.61
N SER A 62 1.64 9.72 -6.62
CA SER A 62 2.44 10.74 -5.94
C SER A 62 3.69 10.15 -5.30
N GLU A 63 3.58 8.97 -4.69
CA GLU A 63 4.73 8.30 -4.08
C GLU A 63 5.74 7.80 -5.14
N ILE A 64 5.28 7.29 -6.28
CA ILE A 64 6.17 6.98 -7.42
C ILE A 64 6.89 8.25 -7.88
N MET A 65 6.17 9.34 -8.09
CA MET A 65 6.79 10.60 -8.52
C MET A 65 7.85 11.09 -7.51
N HIS A 66 7.61 10.90 -6.22
CA HIS A 66 8.60 11.22 -5.19
C HIS A 66 9.84 10.33 -5.28
N LEU A 67 9.67 9.00 -5.38
CA LEU A 67 10.77 8.04 -5.52
C LEU A 67 11.60 8.25 -6.80
N GLU A 68 11.04 8.93 -7.79
CA GLU A 68 11.68 9.28 -9.05
C GLU A 68 12.21 10.72 -9.09
N ASP A 69 12.17 11.45 -7.98
CA ASP A 69 12.58 12.87 -7.87
C ASP A 69 11.80 13.82 -8.80
N GLN A 70 10.56 13.47 -9.14
CA GLN A 70 9.67 14.21 -10.07
C GLN A 70 8.54 14.98 -9.37
N GLY A 71 8.45 14.95 -8.04
CA GLY A 71 7.39 15.63 -7.30
C GLY A 71 7.70 15.84 -5.82
N PRO A 72 6.91 16.67 -5.11
CA PRO A 72 7.05 16.84 -3.67
C PRO A 72 6.75 15.50 -2.99
N GLY A 73 7.64 15.07 -2.09
CA GLY A 73 7.43 13.86 -1.33
C GLY A 73 6.21 13.95 -0.44
N LEU A 74 5.48 12.83 -0.31
CA LEU A 74 4.66 12.62 0.86
C LEU A 74 5.61 12.47 2.05
N GLN A 75 5.25 12.98 3.23
CA GLN A 75 6.07 12.88 4.46
C GLN A 75 6.10 11.44 5.02
N MET A 76 6.35 10.47 4.13
CA MET A 76 6.46 9.07 4.42
C MET A 76 7.93 8.76 4.75
N LYS A 77 8.14 7.70 5.53
CA LYS A 77 9.50 7.21 5.79
C LYS A 77 10.21 6.93 4.47
N PRO A 78 11.54 7.12 4.41
CA PRO A 78 12.33 6.70 3.27
C PRO A 78 12.10 5.22 2.95
N ALA A 79 12.14 4.87 1.66
CA ALA A 79 12.02 3.49 1.23
C ALA A 79 13.09 2.63 1.91
N THR A 80 12.71 1.42 2.34
CA THR A 80 13.65 0.51 2.99
C THR A 80 13.70 -0.83 2.27
N GLU A 81 14.84 -1.50 2.41
CA GLU A 81 15.03 -2.83 1.87
C GLU A 81 14.34 -3.88 2.74
N PHE A 82 13.71 -4.87 2.11
CA PHE A 82 13.24 -6.07 2.78
C PHE A 82 14.42 -6.85 3.36
N ARG A 83 14.28 -7.26 4.63
CA ARG A 83 15.29 -8.05 5.35
C ARG A 83 14.96 -9.53 5.45
N GLY A 84 13.71 -9.91 5.16
CA GLY A 84 13.24 -11.29 5.17
C GLY A 84 13.80 -12.11 4.01
N GLU A 85 13.92 -13.43 4.18
CA GLU A 85 14.60 -14.31 3.22
C GLU A 85 13.96 -14.32 1.82
N HIS A 86 12.64 -14.18 1.73
CA HIS A 86 11.92 -14.33 0.46
C HIS A 86 11.94 -13.09 -0.45
N LEU A 87 12.13 -11.90 0.12
CA LEU A 87 12.09 -10.62 -0.61
C LEU A 87 13.40 -9.83 -0.48
N LYS A 88 14.45 -10.43 0.09
CA LYS A 88 15.74 -9.79 0.35
C LYS A 88 16.29 -9.08 -0.90
N GLY A 89 16.75 -7.85 -0.73
CA GLY A 89 17.26 -7.02 -1.83
C GLY A 89 16.19 -6.22 -2.59
N LEU A 90 14.91 -6.59 -2.46
CA LEU A 90 13.82 -5.73 -2.92
C LEU A 90 13.57 -4.61 -1.91
N TRP A 91 12.93 -3.56 -2.39
CA TRP A 91 12.60 -2.36 -1.61
C TRP A 91 11.10 -2.24 -1.48
N HIS A 92 10.67 -1.63 -0.37
CA HIS A 92 9.30 -1.17 -0.21
C HIS A 92 9.25 0.30 0.18
N GLN A 93 8.26 0.97 -0.36
CA GLN A 93 7.82 2.28 0.08
C GLN A 93 6.39 2.16 0.57
N HIS A 94 6.12 2.75 1.74
CA HIS A 94 4.75 2.87 2.21
C HIS A 94 4.04 3.96 1.43
N PHE A 95 2.77 3.74 1.11
CA PHE A 95 1.87 4.82 0.68
C PHE A 95 0.66 4.84 1.62
N PHE A 96 0.15 6.04 1.88
CA PHE A 96 -1.02 6.18 2.74
C PHE A 96 -2.28 5.86 1.96
N VAL A 97 -3.01 4.86 2.44
CA VAL A 97 -4.33 4.51 1.95
C VAL A 97 -5.32 4.63 3.09
N VAL A 98 -6.39 5.38 2.85
CA VAL A 98 -7.56 5.46 3.75
C VAL A 98 -8.40 4.18 3.60
N HIS A 99 -7.82 3.00 3.83
CA HIS A 99 -8.57 1.75 3.87
C HIS A 99 -9.16 1.59 5.28
N PRO A 100 -10.43 1.15 5.45
CA PRO A 100 -10.99 0.93 6.78
C PRO A 100 -10.14 0.02 7.68
N SER A 101 -9.49 -1.00 7.13
CA SER A 101 -8.58 -1.86 7.92
C SER A 101 -7.24 -1.18 8.24
N ALA A 102 -6.69 -0.36 7.34
CA ALA A 102 -5.46 0.41 7.61
C ALA A 102 -5.74 1.49 8.67
N LEU A 103 -6.87 2.18 8.58
CA LEU A 103 -7.36 3.09 9.61
C LEU A 103 -7.55 2.38 10.94
N ALA A 104 -8.26 1.25 10.95
CA ALA A 104 -8.50 0.47 12.17
C ALA A 104 -7.19 -0.02 12.80
N ASN A 105 -6.25 -0.53 12.00
CA ASN A 105 -4.94 -0.98 12.48
C ASN A 105 -4.12 0.16 13.05
N ASN A 106 -4.11 1.33 12.40
CA ASN A 106 -3.40 2.50 12.90
C ASN A 106 -4.03 3.02 14.19
N ILE A 107 -5.35 3.13 14.27
CA ILE A 107 -6.08 3.50 15.49
C ILE A 107 -5.78 2.49 16.62
N GLN A 108 -5.93 1.19 16.37
CA GLN A 108 -5.66 0.15 17.36
C GLN A 108 -4.20 0.19 17.84
N SER A 109 -3.25 0.37 16.92
CA SER A 109 -1.82 0.46 17.24
C SER A 109 -1.47 1.72 18.02
N HIS A 110 -2.14 2.84 17.77
CA HIS A 110 -1.99 4.07 18.57
C HIS A 110 -2.55 3.89 19.98
N LEU A 111 -3.78 3.38 20.09
CA LEU A 111 -4.47 3.22 21.37
C LEU A 111 -3.79 2.16 22.24
N GLY A 112 -3.25 1.11 21.64
CA GLY A 112 -2.67 -0.02 22.35
C GLY A 112 -3.72 -0.69 23.26
N LYS A 113 -3.25 -1.36 24.32
CA LYS A 113 -4.13 -2.17 25.20
C LYS A 113 -5.20 -1.35 25.93
N ASP A 114 -4.83 -0.19 26.47
CA ASP A 114 -5.69 0.59 27.38
C ASP A 114 -6.07 1.98 26.85
N GLY A 115 -5.66 2.35 25.64
CA GLY A 115 -5.88 3.71 25.11
C GLY A 115 -7.35 4.07 24.95
N LEU A 116 -8.17 3.14 24.44
CA LEU A 116 -9.60 3.38 24.31
C LEU A 116 -10.24 3.62 25.68
N LYS A 117 -9.91 2.81 26.69
CA LYS A 117 -10.41 2.99 28.06
C LYS A 117 -10.01 4.35 28.63
N ARG A 118 -8.77 4.78 28.42
CA ARG A 118 -8.30 6.11 28.84
C ARG A 118 -9.09 7.23 28.17
N LEU A 119 -9.33 7.15 26.86
CA LEU A 119 -10.11 8.16 26.13
C LEU A 119 -11.57 8.19 26.61
N VAL A 120 -12.20 7.03 26.81
CA VAL A 120 -13.57 6.96 27.35
C VAL A 120 -13.64 7.58 28.75
N THR A 121 -12.72 7.24 29.66
CA THR A 121 -12.70 7.85 31.00
C THR A 121 -12.45 9.36 30.96
N LYS A 122 -11.63 9.84 30.01
CA LYS A 122 -11.32 11.27 29.85
C LYS A 122 -12.51 12.07 29.31
N HIS A 123 -13.25 11.53 28.35
CA HIS A 123 -14.32 12.26 27.65
C HIS A 123 -15.73 11.95 28.15
N LEU A 124 -15.92 10.81 28.81
CA LEU A 124 -17.19 10.34 29.37
C LEU A 124 -16.99 9.90 30.84
N PRO A 125 -16.72 10.84 31.76
CA PRO A 125 -16.57 10.54 33.18
C PRO A 125 -17.86 9.96 33.79
N MET A 126 -17.69 9.03 34.72
CA MET A 126 -18.81 8.39 35.43
C MET A 126 -19.62 9.40 36.23
N GLY A 127 -20.95 9.34 36.10
CA GLY A 127 -21.88 10.21 36.83
C GLY A 127 -22.25 11.50 36.11
N GLU A 128 -21.66 11.78 34.94
CA GLU A 128 -22.02 12.93 34.11
C GLU A 128 -23.03 12.55 33.01
N THR A 129 -23.88 13.51 32.65
CA THR A 129 -24.80 13.36 31.51
C THR A 129 -24.00 13.31 30.22
N ILE A 130 -24.19 12.26 29.42
CA ILE A 130 -23.57 12.12 28.11
C ILE A 130 -24.17 13.17 27.17
N THR A 131 -23.32 14.08 26.69
CA THR A 131 -23.69 15.13 25.73
C THR A 131 -23.18 14.80 24.33
N SER A 132 -23.85 15.33 23.30
CA SER A 132 -23.40 15.18 21.92
C SER A 132 -22.01 15.78 21.68
N SER A 133 -21.64 16.84 22.41
CA SER A 133 -20.30 17.41 22.35
C SER A 133 -19.25 16.45 22.91
N ALA A 134 -19.52 15.81 24.05
CA ALA A 134 -18.63 14.80 24.63
C ALA A 134 -18.42 13.61 23.69
N LEU A 135 -19.48 13.12 23.05
CA LEU A 135 -19.39 12.05 22.05
C LEU A 135 -18.60 12.49 20.81
N LYS A 136 -18.79 13.72 20.33
CA LYS A 136 -18.03 14.26 19.19
C LYS A 136 -16.55 14.37 19.52
N SER A 137 -16.20 14.87 20.71
CA SER A 137 -14.81 14.94 21.17
C SER A 137 -14.18 13.56 21.33
N LEU A 138 -14.91 12.59 21.87
CA LEU A 138 -14.42 11.21 21.98
C LEU A 138 -14.14 10.59 20.60
N SER A 139 -15.08 10.72 19.66
CA SER A 139 -14.91 10.21 18.29
C SER A 139 -13.73 10.88 17.58
N HIS A 140 -13.55 12.19 17.77
CA HIS A 140 -12.41 12.92 17.24
C HIS A 140 -11.08 12.41 17.82
N ALA A 141 -11.00 12.21 19.15
CA ALA A 141 -9.80 11.70 19.79
C ALA A 141 -9.45 10.25 19.39
N ILE A 142 -10.47 9.40 19.19
CA ILE A 142 -10.26 8.02 18.75
C ILE A 142 -9.75 7.97 17.31
N VAL A 143 -10.31 8.79 16.41
CA VAL A 143 -10.03 8.67 14.97
C VAL A 143 -8.98 9.67 14.52
N MET A 144 -9.25 10.96 14.67
CA MET A 144 -8.40 12.01 14.11
C MET A 144 -7.07 12.12 14.86
N GLU A 145 -7.12 12.32 16.18
CA GLU A 145 -5.89 12.48 16.99
C GLU A 145 -4.99 11.23 16.91
N SER A 146 -5.57 10.03 16.83
CA SER A 146 -4.80 8.78 16.70
C SER A 146 -4.07 8.67 15.36
N LEU A 147 -4.68 9.16 14.27
CA LEU A 147 -4.07 9.15 12.94
C LEU A 147 -3.04 10.28 12.82
N GLU A 148 -3.36 11.49 13.27
CA GLU A 148 -2.46 12.64 13.29
C GLU A 148 -1.20 12.33 14.09
N ALA A 149 -1.33 11.81 15.32
CA ALA A 149 -0.18 11.47 16.15
C ALA A 149 0.69 10.36 15.55
N ARG A 150 0.10 9.42 14.78
CA ARG A 150 0.89 8.42 14.06
C ARG A 150 1.51 8.99 12.78
N ALA A 151 0.86 9.93 12.10
CA ALA A 151 1.38 10.63 10.95
C ALA A 151 2.60 11.48 11.34
N GLU A 152 2.45 12.31 12.37
CA GLU A 152 3.52 13.14 12.95
C GLU A 152 4.72 12.31 13.43
N ALA A 153 4.46 11.10 13.94
CA ALA A 153 5.51 10.17 14.38
C ALA A 153 6.06 9.28 13.25
N GLU A 154 5.64 9.49 12.00
CA GLU A 154 5.99 8.66 10.83
C GLU A 154 5.71 7.16 11.04
N LYS A 155 4.69 6.83 11.83
CA LYS A 155 4.32 5.45 12.21
C LYS A 155 3.08 4.94 11.47
N LEU A 156 2.53 5.70 10.53
CA LEU A 156 1.42 5.19 9.73
C LEU A 156 1.84 3.91 9.00
N THR A 157 1.14 2.82 9.28
CA THR A 157 1.31 1.58 8.51
C THR A 157 0.31 1.64 7.35
N GLY A 158 0.83 1.78 6.14
CA GLY A 158 0.08 1.72 4.89
C GLY A 158 0.56 0.58 4.02
N GLU A 159 -0.15 0.33 2.94
CA GLU A 159 0.17 -0.64 1.90
C GLU A 159 1.59 -0.42 1.32
N TRP A 160 2.19 -1.45 0.74
CA TRP A 160 3.54 -1.40 0.17
C TRP A 160 3.51 -1.25 -1.33
N ILE A 161 4.27 -0.29 -1.85
CA ILE A 161 4.80 -0.33 -3.22
C ILE A 161 6.08 -1.15 -3.15
N ILE A 162 6.11 -2.31 -3.82
CA ILE A 162 7.31 -3.16 -3.87
C ILE A 162 8.04 -2.88 -5.18
N PHE A 163 9.34 -2.63 -5.09
CA PHE A 163 10.17 -2.33 -6.26
C PHE A 163 11.58 -2.90 -6.14
N ALA A 164 12.24 -3.09 -7.28
CA ALA A 164 13.66 -3.41 -7.35
C ALA A 164 14.46 -2.17 -7.80
N LYS A 165 15.73 -2.10 -7.39
CA LYS A 165 16.67 -1.08 -7.88
C LYS A 165 17.66 -1.72 -8.84
N GLU A 166 17.62 -1.31 -10.11
CA GLU A 166 18.54 -1.76 -11.16
C GLU A 166 19.12 -0.53 -11.87
N GLU A 167 20.44 -0.46 -12.02
CA GLU A 167 21.12 0.65 -12.73
C GLU A 167 20.69 2.05 -12.25
N ASN A 168 20.57 2.22 -10.92
CA ASN A 168 20.09 3.45 -10.26
C ASN A 168 18.65 3.86 -10.62
N LYS A 169 17.83 2.95 -11.13
CA LYS A 169 16.42 3.17 -11.42
C LYS A 169 15.53 2.23 -10.62
N ASN A 170 14.36 2.70 -10.25
CA ASN A 170 13.35 1.86 -9.59
C ASN A 170 12.51 1.12 -10.64
N TYR A 171 12.23 -0.16 -10.39
CA TYR A 171 11.35 -1.02 -11.18
C TYR A 171 10.19 -1.49 -10.29
N TYR A 172 8.98 -1.03 -10.59
CA TYR A 172 7.79 -1.19 -9.76
C TYR A 172 7.10 -2.52 -10.05
N LEU A 173 6.97 -3.37 -9.03
CA LEU A 173 6.65 -4.78 -9.21
C LEU A 173 5.23 -5.13 -8.78
N SER A 174 4.81 -4.69 -7.60
CA SER A 174 3.48 -4.98 -7.05
C SER A 174 3.06 -3.96 -6.00
N ILE A 175 1.78 -4.00 -5.67
CA ILE A 175 1.22 -3.33 -4.50
C ILE A 175 0.66 -4.42 -3.58
N GLU A 176 1.09 -4.42 -2.32
CA GLU A 176 0.74 -5.48 -1.36
C GLU A 176 0.28 -4.92 -0.01
N THR A 177 -0.64 -5.64 0.62
CA THR A 177 -1.08 -5.40 2.00
C THR A 177 -0.11 -6.08 2.96
N HIS A 178 0.06 -5.51 4.16
CA HIS A 178 0.87 -6.09 5.25
C HIS A 178 0.43 -7.48 5.71
N GLN A 179 -0.70 -7.97 5.23
CA GLN A 179 -1.29 -9.23 5.66
C GLN A 179 -0.81 -10.42 4.83
N GLN A 180 -0.12 -10.18 3.72
CA GLN A 180 0.41 -11.24 2.85
C GLN A 180 1.78 -11.71 3.37
N PRO A 181 1.98 -13.03 3.60
CA PRO A 181 3.31 -13.55 3.91
C PRO A 181 4.30 -13.27 2.78
N ASP A 182 5.52 -12.86 3.13
CA ASP A 182 6.59 -12.54 2.17
C ASP A 182 6.83 -13.67 1.13
N GLU A 183 6.70 -14.93 1.53
CA GLU A 183 6.83 -16.10 0.64
C GLU A 183 5.80 -16.06 -0.50
N ARG A 184 4.56 -15.72 -0.17
CA ARG A 184 3.46 -15.63 -1.15
C ARG A 184 3.67 -14.46 -2.09
N VAL A 185 4.10 -13.31 -1.56
CA VAL A 185 4.48 -12.15 -2.37
C VAL A 185 5.60 -12.54 -3.34
N ALA A 186 6.66 -13.19 -2.86
CA ALA A 186 7.77 -13.65 -3.71
C ALA A 186 7.30 -14.63 -4.79
N GLY A 187 6.36 -15.54 -4.48
CA GLY A 187 5.72 -16.43 -5.45
C GLY A 187 5.02 -15.66 -6.57
N ASN A 188 4.20 -14.66 -6.23
CA ASN A 188 3.49 -13.82 -7.20
C ASN A 188 4.48 -13.05 -8.09
N LEU A 189 5.52 -12.46 -7.49
CA LEU A 189 6.56 -11.73 -8.22
C LEU A 189 7.33 -12.64 -9.19
N ARG A 190 7.64 -13.89 -8.79
CA ARG A 190 8.30 -14.84 -9.69
C ARG A 190 7.47 -15.14 -10.92
N VAL A 191 6.18 -15.43 -10.74
CA VAL A 191 5.29 -15.78 -11.85
C VAL A 191 5.03 -14.58 -12.75
N ALA A 192 4.74 -13.42 -12.16
CA ALA A 192 4.24 -12.28 -12.91
C ALA A 192 5.35 -11.32 -13.39
N CYS A 193 6.44 -11.17 -12.64
CA CYS A 193 7.45 -10.14 -12.92
C CYS A 193 8.72 -10.70 -13.58
N LEU A 194 9.18 -11.91 -13.26
CA LEU A 194 10.39 -12.48 -13.91
C LEU A 194 10.32 -12.52 -15.44
N PRO A 195 9.19 -12.90 -16.07
CA PRO A 195 9.11 -12.90 -17.54
C PRO A 195 9.23 -11.50 -18.17
N GLN A 196 8.89 -10.45 -17.42
CA GLN A 196 8.98 -9.05 -17.87
C GLN A 196 10.35 -8.44 -17.54
N PHE A 197 10.94 -8.85 -16.42
CA PHE A 197 12.19 -8.31 -15.88
C PHE A 197 13.13 -9.45 -15.44
N PRO A 198 13.89 -10.04 -16.38
CA PRO A 198 14.74 -11.20 -16.09
C PRO A 198 15.82 -10.96 -15.04
N PHE A 199 16.27 -9.71 -14.87
CA PHE A 199 17.25 -9.34 -13.84
C PHE A 199 16.74 -9.62 -12.42
N LEU A 200 15.42 -9.76 -12.22
CA LEU A 200 14.84 -10.05 -10.91
C LEU A 200 15.25 -11.42 -10.34
N SER A 201 15.80 -12.30 -11.18
CA SER A 201 16.30 -13.63 -10.77
C SER A 201 17.35 -13.57 -9.65
N LYS A 202 18.09 -12.46 -9.52
CA LYS A 202 19.06 -12.26 -8.44
C LYS A 202 18.44 -11.95 -7.07
N TYR A 203 17.19 -11.48 -7.04
CA TYR A 203 16.45 -11.22 -5.81
C TYR A 203 15.51 -12.39 -5.47
N LEU A 204 14.87 -12.96 -6.49
CA LEU A 204 13.80 -13.95 -6.35
C LEU A 204 14.30 -15.37 -6.58
N THR A 205 15.42 -15.74 -5.97
CA THR A 205 15.99 -17.09 -6.11
C THR A 205 14.95 -18.15 -5.77
N VAL A 206 14.98 -19.26 -6.52
CA VAL A 206 14.17 -20.44 -6.21
C VAL A 206 14.73 -20.99 -4.91
N ALA A 207 13.88 -21.17 -3.90
CA ALA A 207 14.31 -21.97 -2.75
C ALA A 207 14.78 -23.34 -3.28
N PRO A 208 15.94 -23.86 -2.83
CA PRO A 208 16.45 -25.15 -3.29
C PRO A 208 15.43 -26.28 -3.09
#